data_AF-A0AAD5KI49-F1
#
_entry.id   AF-A0AAD5KI49-F1
#
_cell.length_a   1.000
_cell.length_b   1.000
_cell.length_c   1.000
_cell.angle_alpha   90.00
_cell.angle_beta   90.00
_cell.angle_gamma   90.00
#
_symmetry.space_group_name_H-M   'P 1'
#
loop_
_entity.id
_entity.type
_entity.pdbx_description
1 polymer ?
#
loop_
_entity_poly.entity_id
_entity_poly.type
_entity_poly.pdbx_seq_one_letter_code
_entity_poly.pdbx_strand_id
1 'polypeptide(L)'
;MTCVSKKSLVRSYELKDPGQNRYICSMRMRKYCHTLRVHKRISVKTPLSVSQASLEGIHLVIKSLKNRISKDTDASKQRIELKKQMGKYVEKAKNLLVVINPQLDGYEVTLEDCYRGVFPWQSAYDISFQEKFSLIDAWMLFIRSKEEVLQLREEMARYESGLTTNRRKIEDIFQRDHKSDDILVRGKAFIMQSELKRLDGLLNDCDAGNNEDDSDDENDDDDENDDENDDDDDDDEADINENIVHV
;
A
#
# COMPACT_ATOMS: atom_id res chain seq x y z
N MET A 1 -32.93 29.76 -19.31
CA MET A 1 -32.28 29.77 -17.99
C MET A 1 -33.07 28.89 -17.05
N THR A 2 -32.58 27.68 -16.78
CA THR A 2 -33.09 26.83 -15.70
C THR A 2 -31.92 25.95 -15.23
N CYS A 3 -31.39 26.29 -14.06
CA CYS A 3 -30.34 25.56 -13.36
C CYS A 3 -30.87 24.19 -12.94
N VAL A 4 -30.20 23.12 -13.36
CA VAL A 4 -30.45 21.77 -12.83
C VAL A 4 -29.35 21.45 -11.82
N SER A 5 -29.73 21.52 -10.54
CA SER A 5 -28.91 21.18 -9.40
C SER A 5 -28.51 19.70 -9.45
N LYS A 6 -27.22 19.41 -9.62
CA LYS A 6 -26.67 18.05 -9.50
C LYS A 6 -26.67 17.65 -8.02
N LYS A 7 -27.67 16.85 -7.60
CA LYS A 7 -27.62 16.16 -6.32
C LYS A 7 -26.52 15.11 -6.35
N SER A 8 -25.52 15.33 -5.51
CA SER A 8 -24.52 14.36 -5.04
C SER A 8 -25.16 13.00 -4.74
N LEU A 9 -24.64 11.95 -5.37
CA LEU A 9 -25.02 10.57 -5.12
C LEU A 9 -23.88 9.88 -4.35
N VAL A 10 -23.58 10.37 -3.14
CA VAL A 10 -22.75 9.64 -2.19
C VAL A 10 -23.61 8.54 -1.58
N ARG A 11 -23.52 7.34 -2.16
CA ARG A 11 -24.13 6.13 -1.61
C ARG A 11 -23.25 5.65 -0.46
N SER A 12 -23.60 6.06 0.76
CA SER A 12 -23.03 5.54 2.00
C SER A 12 -23.28 4.03 2.09
N TYR A 13 -22.21 3.23 2.03
CA TYR A 13 -22.28 1.82 2.35
C TYR A 13 -22.18 1.65 3.87
N GLU A 14 -23.30 1.33 4.51
CA GLU A 14 -23.33 0.86 5.88
C GLU A 14 -22.46 -0.41 6.01
N LEU A 15 -21.39 -0.32 6.79
CA LEU A 15 -20.50 -1.42 7.14
C LEU A 15 -21.22 -2.36 8.11
N LYS A 16 -21.79 -3.45 7.60
CA LYS A 16 -22.25 -4.58 8.42
C LYS A 16 -21.07 -5.47 8.81
N ASP A 17 -20.98 -5.71 10.12
CA ASP A 17 -20.18 -6.69 10.86
C ASP A 17 -18.68 -6.88 10.52
N PRO A 18 -17.76 -6.61 11.48
CA PRO A 18 -16.31 -6.79 11.30
C PRO A 18 -15.88 -8.25 11.08
N GLY A 19 -16.73 -9.22 11.44
CA GLY A 19 -16.51 -10.65 11.19
C GLY A 19 -16.63 -11.06 9.71
N GLN A 20 -17.47 -10.39 8.92
CA GLN A 20 -17.63 -10.68 7.48
C GLN A 20 -16.48 -10.10 6.65
N ASN A 21 -15.85 -9.01 7.11
CA ASN A 21 -14.83 -8.29 6.35
C ASN A 21 -13.52 -9.09 6.19
N ARG A 22 -13.12 -9.88 7.20
CA ARG A 22 -11.95 -10.77 7.12
C ARG A 22 -12.07 -11.84 6.03
N TYR A 23 -13.28 -12.37 5.81
CA TYR A 23 -13.54 -13.32 4.75
C TYR A 23 -13.65 -12.65 3.37
N ILE A 24 -14.20 -11.44 3.30
CA ILE A 24 -14.31 -10.69 2.04
C ILE A 24 -12.93 -10.22 1.55
N CYS A 25 -12.05 -9.76 2.44
CA CYS A 25 -10.70 -9.32 2.08
C CYS A 25 -9.82 -10.49 1.61
N SER A 26 -9.84 -11.63 2.33
CA SER A 26 -9.08 -12.82 1.93
C SER A 26 -9.65 -13.54 0.70
N MET A 27 -10.97 -13.51 0.47
CA MET A 27 -11.58 -14.03 -0.77
C MET A 27 -11.40 -13.08 -1.96
N ARG A 28 -11.42 -11.76 -1.76
CA ARG A 28 -11.10 -10.78 -2.83
C ARG A 28 -9.64 -10.86 -3.22
N MET A 29 -8.71 -10.96 -2.28
CA MET A 29 -7.29 -11.22 -2.54
C MET A 29 -7.10 -12.45 -3.44
N ARG A 30 -7.80 -13.56 -3.14
CA ARG A 30 -7.77 -14.76 -4.00
C ARG A 30 -8.39 -14.52 -5.38
N LYS A 31 -9.52 -13.81 -5.49
CA LYS A 31 -10.13 -13.50 -6.78
C LYS A 31 -9.28 -12.55 -7.64
N TYR A 32 -8.67 -11.51 -7.08
CA TYR A 32 -7.80 -10.60 -7.84
C TYR A 32 -6.49 -11.27 -8.27
N CYS A 33 -5.86 -12.06 -7.38
CA CYS A 33 -4.69 -12.86 -7.74
C CYS A 33 -5.03 -13.96 -8.76
N HIS A 34 -6.26 -14.50 -8.74
CA HIS A 34 -6.75 -15.42 -9.77
C HIS A 34 -7.06 -14.70 -11.09
N THR A 35 -7.56 -13.45 -11.06
CA THR A 35 -7.82 -12.64 -12.26
C THR A 35 -6.50 -12.24 -12.93
N LEU A 36 -5.45 -11.96 -12.16
CA LEU A 36 -4.06 -11.79 -12.62
C LEU A 36 -3.39 -13.10 -13.08
N ARG A 37 -3.96 -14.26 -12.72
CA ARG A 37 -3.50 -15.61 -13.13
C ARG A 37 -4.42 -16.29 -14.13
N VAL A 38 -5.40 -15.63 -14.75
CA VAL A 38 -6.16 -16.26 -15.82
C VAL A 38 -5.30 -16.32 -17.07
N HIS A 39 -4.45 -17.34 -17.12
CA HIS A 39 -3.75 -17.78 -18.30
C HIS A 39 -4.77 -18.49 -19.19
N LYS A 40 -5.61 -17.71 -19.88
CA LYS A 40 -6.36 -18.26 -21.02
C LYS A 40 -5.34 -18.75 -22.03
N ARG A 41 -5.53 -19.97 -22.54
CA ARG A 41 -4.73 -20.49 -23.66
C ARG A 41 -4.79 -19.46 -24.77
N ILE A 42 -3.63 -18.92 -25.13
CA ILE A 42 -3.50 -17.95 -26.22
C ILE A 42 -3.95 -18.69 -27.48
N SER A 43 -5.06 -18.24 -28.04
CA SER A 43 -5.64 -18.77 -29.27
C SER A 43 -5.99 -17.58 -30.14
N VAL A 44 -5.98 -17.78 -31.45
CA VAL A 44 -6.40 -16.76 -32.45
C VAL A 44 -7.82 -16.25 -32.18
N LYS A 45 -8.61 -17.00 -31.40
CA LYS A 45 -9.98 -16.64 -30.98
C LYS A 45 -10.06 -15.77 -29.72
N THR A 46 -8.95 -15.45 -29.07
CA THR A 46 -8.94 -14.55 -27.90
C THR A 46 -9.21 -13.13 -28.37
N PRO A 47 -10.15 -12.38 -27.75
CA PRO A 47 -10.39 -10.98 -28.10
C PRO A 47 -9.12 -10.14 -28.02
N LEU A 48 -8.87 -9.28 -29.01
CA LEU A 48 -7.69 -8.43 -29.10
C LEU A 48 -7.42 -7.66 -27.81
N SER A 49 -8.46 -7.10 -27.19
CA SER A 49 -8.38 -6.37 -25.92
C SER A 49 -7.80 -7.20 -24.76
N VAL A 50 -8.05 -8.51 -24.73
CA VAL A 50 -7.50 -9.40 -23.70
C VAL A 50 -6.03 -9.68 -23.96
N SER A 51 -5.63 -9.83 -25.22
CA SER A 51 -4.25 -10.04 -25.61
C SER A 51 -3.40 -8.78 -25.36
N GLN A 52 -3.95 -7.60 -25.66
CA GLN A 52 -3.36 -6.29 -25.36
C GLN A 52 -3.12 -6.10 -23.86
N ALA A 53 -4.15 -6.28 -23.02
CA ALA A 53 -4.01 -6.20 -21.57
C ALA A 53 -3.03 -7.25 -21.01
N SER A 54 -2.97 -8.45 -21.61
CA SER A 54 -2.00 -9.47 -21.22
C SER A 54 -0.56 -9.06 -21.53
N LEU A 55 -0.32 -8.34 -22.63
CA LEU A 55 1.01 -7.84 -22.98
C LEU A 55 1.46 -6.72 -22.04
N GLU A 56 0.54 -5.81 -21.69
CA GLU A 56 0.76 -4.77 -20.68
C GLU A 56 1.08 -5.37 -19.30
N GLY A 57 0.35 -6.42 -18.91
CA GLY A 57 0.62 -7.16 -17.67
C GLY A 57 2.00 -7.80 -17.67
N ILE A 58 2.46 -8.35 -18.81
CA ILE A 58 3.80 -8.91 -18.94
C ILE A 58 4.89 -7.84 -18.77
N HIS A 59 4.70 -6.65 -19.35
CA HIS A 59 5.60 -5.51 -19.15
C HIS A 59 5.81 -5.20 -17.66
N LEU A 60 4.74 -5.09 -16.88
CA LEU A 60 4.85 -4.81 -15.43
C LEU A 60 5.58 -5.92 -14.67
N VAL A 61 5.34 -7.18 -15.02
CA VAL A 61 6.05 -8.30 -14.39
C VAL A 61 7.54 -8.25 -14.73
N ILE A 62 7.90 -7.95 -15.98
CA ILE A 62 9.30 -7.79 -16.38
C ILE A 62 9.94 -6.60 -15.63
N LYS A 63 9.26 -5.45 -15.57
CA LYS A 63 9.72 -4.24 -14.86
C LYS A 63 9.95 -4.51 -13.38
N SER A 64 9.01 -5.18 -12.70
CA SER A 64 9.16 -5.53 -11.27
C SER A 64 10.30 -6.53 -11.02
N LEU A 65 10.47 -7.54 -11.88
CA LEU A 65 11.61 -8.47 -11.80
C LEU A 65 12.94 -7.74 -12.01
N LYS A 66 13.01 -6.80 -12.96
CA LYS A 66 14.19 -5.95 -13.19
C LYS A 66 14.53 -5.13 -11.94
N ASN A 67 13.53 -4.48 -11.35
CA ASN A 67 13.70 -3.69 -10.13
C ASN A 67 14.20 -4.53 -8.96
N ARG A 68 13.64 -5.73 -8.75
CA ARG A 68 14.07 -6.65 -7.68
C ARG A 68 15.50 -7.14 -7.88
N ILE A 69 15.90 -7.44 -9.12
CA ILE A 69 17.29 -7.81 -9.46
C ILE A 69 18.26 -6.68 -9.13
N SER A 70 17.86 -5.43 -9.40
CA SER A 70 18.70 -4.26 -9.14
C SER A 70 18.77 -3.88 -7.66
N LYS A 71 17.67 -3.96 -6.92
CA LYS A 71 17.56 -3.43 -5.55
C LYS A 71 17.70 -4.47 -4.44
N ASP A 72 17.14 -5.67 -4.62
CA ASP A 72 16.83 -6.56 -3.49
C ASP A 72 17.66 -7.86 -3.49
N THR A 73 18.56 -8.04 -4.45
CA THR A 73 19.20 -9.34 -4.69
C THR A 73 20.71 -9.33 -4.44
N ASP A 74 21.10 -9.61 -3.20
CA ASP A 74 22.50 -9.78 -2.80
C ASP A 74 23.06 -11.16 -3.18
N ALA A 75 22.21 -12.19 -3.20
CA ALA A 75 22.61 -13.56 -3.48
C ALA A 75 22.57 -13.92 -4.98
N SER A 76 23.70 -14.37 -5.52
CA SER A 76 23.84 -14.79 -6.93
C SER A 76 22.80 -15.83 -7.38
N LYS A 77 22.48 -16.82 -6.52
CA LYS A 77 21.48 -17.86 -6.80
C LYS A 77 20.06 -17.29 -7.00
N GLN A 78 19.67 -16.32 -6.19
CA GLN A 78 18.36 -15.66 -6.31
C GLN A 78 18.30 -14.82 -7.59
N ARG A 79 19.41 -14.14 -7.94
CA ARG A 79 19.52 -13.34 -9.17
C ARG A 79 19.35 -14.22 -10.42
N ILE A 80 19.95 -15.41 -10.43
CA ILE A 80 19.80 -16.39 -11.52
C ILE A 80 18.35 -16.86 -11.66
N GLU A 81 17.68 -17.17 -10.55
CA GLU A 81 16.27 -17.60 -10.57
C GLU A 81 15.35 -16.48 -11.08
N LEU A 82 15.55 -15.23 -10.63
CA LEU A 82 14.76 -14.08 -11.12
C LEU A 82 14.99 -13.84 -12.61
N LYS A 83 16.24 -13.95 -13.10
CA LYS A 83 16.54 -13.88 -14.54
C LYS A 83 15.84 -14.99 -15.33
N LYS A 84 15.80 -16.22 -14.80
CA LYS A 84 15.10 -17.35 -15.42
C LYS A 84 13.60 -17.10 -15.48
N GLN A 85 13.00 -16.56 -14.42
CA GLN A 85 11.59 -16.17 -14.41
C GLN A 85 11.30 -15.07 -15.43
N MET A 86 12.15 -14.05 -15.50
CA MET A 86 12.05 -12.99 -16.51
C MET A 86 12.09 -13.56 -17.92
N GLY A 87 13.02 -14.48 -18.21
CA GLY A 87 13.10 -15.17 -19.51
C GLY A 87 11.81 -15.87 -19.91
N LYS A 88 11.09 -16.51 -18.96
CA LYS A 88 9.77 -17.12 -19.25
C LYS A 88 8.74 -16.09 -19.69
N TYR A 89 8.75 -14.89 -19.10
CA TYR A 89 7.81 -13.82 -19.48
C TYR A 89 8.20 -13.16 -20.80
N VAL A 90 9.49 -13.05 -21.10
CA VAL A 90 9.98 -12.60 -22.42
C VAL A 90 9.52 -13.53 -23.53
N GLU A 91 9.65 -14.85 -23.35
CA GLU A 91 9.15 -15.83 -24.35
C GLU A 91 7.63 -15.78 -24.49
N LYS A 92 6.89 -15.55 -23.38
CA LYS A 92 5.44 -15.32 -23.45
C LYS A 92 5.09 -14.06 -24.24
N ALA A 93 5.83 -12.96 -24.05
CA ALA A 93 5.63 -11.73 -24.80
C ALA A 93 5.84 -11.96 -26.30
N LYS A 94 6.93 -12.63 -26.71
CA LYS A 94 7.18 -12.98 -28.11
C LYS A 94 6.03 -13.75 -28.74
N ASN A 95 5.53 -14.77 -28.04
CA ASN A 95 4.39 -15.56 -28.52
C ASN A 95 3.10 -14.73 -28.65
N LEU A 96 2.88 -13.76 -27.76
CA LEU A 96 1.74 -12.85 -27.84
C LEU A 96 1.88 -11.84 -28.98
N LEU A 97 3.08 -11.31 -29.23
CA LEU A 97 3.32 -10.38 -30.34
C LEU A 97 2.99 -11.00 -31.70
N VAL A 98 3.34 -12.28 -31.90
CA VAL A 98 2.98 -13.04 -33.12
C VAL A 98 1.47 -13.12 -33.33
N VAL A 99 0.68 -13.13 -32.25
CA VAL A 99 -0.79 -13.19 -32.31
C VAL A 99 -1.41 -11.80 -32.45
N ILE A 100 -0.82 -10.78 -31.84
CA ILE A 100 -1.35 -9.42 -31.77
C ILE A 100 -1.03 -8.64 -33.05
N ASN A 101 0.21 -8.64 -33.53
CA ASN A 101 0.63 -7.81 -34.65
C ASN A 101 -0.21 -8.02 -35.93
N PRO A 102 -0.63 -9.24 -36.31
CA PRO A 102 -1.51 -9.44 -37.46
C PRO A 102 -2.93 -8.88 -37.29
N GLN A 103 -3.34 -8.57 -36.06
CA GLN A 103 -4.65 -8.01 -35.72
C GLN A 103 -4.62 -6.49 -35.56
N LEU A 104 -3.44 -5.87 -35.64
CA LEU A 104 -3.27 -4.42 -35.56
C LEU A 104 -3.27 -3.83 -36.98
N ASP A 105 -4.16 -2.88 -37.22
CA ASP A 105 -4.25 -2.19 -38.50
C ASP A 105 -3.12 -1.15 -38.61
N GLY A 106 -2.01 -1.52 -39.26
CA GLY A 106 -0.93 -0.60 -39.63
C GLY A 106 0.09 -0.28 -38.52
N TYR A 107 -0.02 -0.90 -37.35
CA TYR A 107 0.93 -0.76 -36.25
C TYR A 107 1.63 -2.08 -35.97
N GLU A 108 2.94 -2.04 -35.75
CA GLU A 108 3.73 -3.20 -35.31
C GLU A 108 4.29 -2.92 -33.92
N VAL A 109 4.01 -3.82 -32.97
CA VAL A 109 4.61 -3.76 -31.63
C VAL A 109 5.82 -4.66 -31.58
N THR A 110 6.95 -4.11 -31.20
CA THR A 110 8.19 -4.86 -31.03
C THR A 110 8.37 -5.32 -29.58
N LEU A 111 9.34 -6.22 -29.36
CA LEU A 111 9.72 -6.61 -28.01
C LEU A 111 10.33 -5.44 -27.22
N GLU A 112 10.97 -4.49 -27.90
CA GLU A 112 11.54 -3.29 -27.27
C GLU A 112 10.44 -2.37 -26.75
N ASP A 113 9.36 -2.19 -27.53
CA ASP A 113 8.17 -1.44 -27.10
C ASP A 113 7.54 -2.08 -25.86
N CYS A 114 7.51 -3.42 -25.81
CA CYS A 114 7.08 -4.15 -24.62
C CYS A 114 8.00 -3.92 -23.40
N TYR A 115 9.31 -3.74 -23.59
CA TYR A 115 10.21 -3.39 -22.47
C TYR A 115 10.00 -1.97 -21.98
N ARG A 116 9.75 -1.04 -22.91
CA ARG A 116 9.49 0.38 -22.61
C ARG A 116 8.09 0.61 -22.04
N GLY A 117 7.16 -0.29 -22.32
CA GLY A 117 5.75 -0.16 -21.94
C GLY A 117 4.99 0.81 -22.83
N VAL A 118 5.46 1.01 -24.07
CA VAL A 118 4.83 1.91 -25.05
C VAL A 118 3.92 1.06 -25.93
N PHE A 119 2.61 1.33 -25.89
CA PHE A 119 1.64 0.55 -26.65
C PHE A 119 0.72 1.45 -27.48
N PRO A 120 0.48 1.12 -28.77
CA PRO A 120 -0.25 1.99 -29.70
C PRO A 120 -1.75 2.13 -29.39
N TRP A 121 -2.30 1.27 -28.55
CA TRP A 121 -3.71 1.31 -28.11
C TRP A 121 -3.93 2.05 -26.79
N GLN A 122 -2.86 2.58 -26.16
CA GLN A 122 -3.01 3.41 -24.97
C GLN A 122 -3.37 4.83 -25.41
N SER A 123 -4.52 5.33 -24.99
CA SER A 123 -4.89 6.73 -25.25
C SER A 123 -4.16 7.66 -24.29
N ALA A 124 -3.77 8.85 -24.76
CA ALA A 124 -3.16 9.87 -23.90
C ALA A 124 -4.11 10.40 -22.80
N TYR A 125 -5.42 10.13 -22.93
CA TYR A 125 -6.45 10.57 -21.99
C TYR A 125 -6.84 9.47 -20.99
N ASP A 126 -6.38 8.23 -21.21
CA ASP A 126 -6.59 7.13 -20.29
C ASP A 126 -5.42 7.04 -19.31
N ILE A 127 -5.74 6.96 -18.02
CA ILE A 127 -4.77 6.61 -16.99
C ILE A 127 -4.06 5.32 -17.44
N SER A 128 -2.72 5.37 -17.49
CA SER A 128 -1.91 4.26 -17.97
C SER A 128 -2.21 3.00 -17.14
N PHE A 129 -2.07 1.82 -17.74
CA PHE A 129 -2.29 0.58 -17.00
C PHE A 129 -1.38 0.48 -15.75
N GLN A 130 -0.19 1.09 -15.81
CA GLN A 130 0.73 1.19 -14.68
C GLN A 130 0.17 2.04 -13.55
N GLU A 131 -0.37 3.22 -13.84
CA GLU A 131 -0.98 4.09 -12.82
C GLU A 131 -2.26 3.47 -12.25
N LYS A 132 -3.06 2.79 -13.07
CA LYS A 132 -4.20 1.99 -12.60
C LYS A 132 -3.75 0.91 -11.60
N PHE A 133 -2.63 0.24 -11.88
CA PHE A 133 -2.07 -0.75 -10.97
C PHE A 133 -1.58 -0.13 -9.67
N SER A 134 -0.81 0.96 -9.73
CA SER A 134 -0.33 1.70 -8.56
C SER A 134 -1.47 2.23 -7.69
N LEU A 135 -2.54 2.74 -8.30
CA LEU A 135 -3.73 3.20 -7.59
C LEU A 135 -4.42 2.07 -6.83
N ILE A 136 -4.56 0.90 -7.46
CA ILE A 136 -5.13 -0.28 -6.81
C ILE A 136 -4.24 -0.73 -5.64
N ASP A 137 -2.92 -0.75 -5.82
CA ASP A 137 -1.98 -1.16 -4.77
C ASP A 137 -2.02 -0.20 -3.57
N ALA A 138 -2.00 1.11 -3.83
CA ALA A 138 -2.14 2.14 -2.80
C ALA A 138 -3.48 2.02 -2.04
N TRP A 139 -4.58 1.79 -2.76
CA TRP A 139 -5.88 1.56 -2.13
C TRP A 139 -5.88 0.29 -1.27
N MET A 140 -5.23 -0.79 -1.73
CA MET A 140 -5.10 -2.03 -0.95
C MET A 140 -4.27 -1.82 0.32
N LEU A 141 -3.17 -1.06 0.25
CA LEU A 141 -2.38 -0.68 1.42
C LEU A 141 -3.19 0.17 2.40
N PHE A 142 -3.97 1.13 1.91
CA PHE A 142 -4.86 1.94 2.73
C PHE A 142 -5.93 1.11 3.45
N ILE A 143 -6.56 0.16 2.76
CA ILE A 143 -7.54 -0.73 3.38
C ILE A 143 -6.88 -1.58 4.47
N ARG A 144 -5.66 -2.08 4.21
CA ARG A 144 -4.90 -2.87 5.19
C ARG A 144 -4.52 -2.04 6.41
N SER A 145 -4.00 -0.83 6.23
CA SER A 145 -3.63 0.04 7.35
C SER A 145 -4.85 0.38 8.19
N LYS A 146 -6.00 0.66 7.57
CA LYS A 146 -7.26 0.87 8.28
C LYS A 146 -7.71 -0.36 9.09
N GLU A 147 -7.54 -1.56 8.54
CA GLU A 147 -7.84 -2.81 9.25
C GLU A 147 -6.90 -3.01 10.45
N GLU A 148 -5.61 -2.80 10.28
CA GLU A 148 -4.60 -2.91 11.34
C GLU A 148 -4.87 -1.92 12.48
N VAL A 149 -5.20 -0.65 12.16
CA VAL A 149 -5.58 0.36 13.17
C VAL A 149 -6.83 -0.07 13.97
N LEU A 150 -7.84 -0.61 13.30
CA LEU A 150 -9.06 -1.07 13.97
C LEU A 150 -8.78 -2.29 14.87
N GLN A 151 -7.99 -3.26 14.39
CA GLN A 151 -7.62 -4.44 15.17
C GLN A 151 -6.80 -4.06 16.40
N LEU A 152 -5.83 -3.15 16.24
CA LEU A 152 -5.01 -2.67 17.34
C LEU A 152 -5.88 -1.99 18.42
N ARG A 153 -6.86 -1.17 18.02
CA ARG A 153 -7.82 -0.57 18.97
C ARG A 153 -8.61 -1.64 19.75
N GLU A 154 -9.11 -2.67 19.07
CA GLU A 154 -9.83 -3.76 19.73
C GLU A 154 -8.92 -4.57 20.68
N GLU A 155 -7.67 -4.83 20.27
CA GLU A 155 -6.70 -5.56 21.09
C GLU A 155 -6.29 -4.77 22.33
N MET A 156 -6.06 -3.47 22.19
CA MET A 156 -5.76 -2.57 23.33
C MET A 156 -6.93 -2.50 24.30
N ALA A 157 -8.16 -2.34 23.81
CA ALA A 157 -9.36 -2.33 24.67
C ALA A 157 -9.54 -3.65 25.45
N ARG A 158 -9.23 -4.79 24.82
CA ARG A 158 -9.23 -6.10 25.50
C ARG A 158 -8.12 -6.22 26.52
N TYR A 159 -6.93 -5.70 26.19
CA TYR A 159 -5.79 -5.70 27.10
C TYR A 159 -6.09 -4.87 28.36
N GLU A 160 -6.60 -3.64 28.21
CA GLU A 160 -7.05 -2.79 29.32
C GLU A 160 -8.15 -3.46 30.15
N SER A 161 -9.14 -4.07 29.50
CA SER A 161 -10.18 -4.86 30.18
C SER A 161 -9.59 -6.04 30.97
N GLY A 162 -8.54 -6.67 30.45
CA GLY A 162 -7.79 -7.72 31.14
C GLY A 162 -7.04 -7.21 32.36
N LEU A 163 -6.38 -6.05 32.23
CA LEU A 163 -5.68 -5.40 33.34
C LEU A 163 -6.63 -4.99 34.46
N THR A 164 -7.76 -4.36 34.13
CA THR A 164 -8.78 -3.98 35.12
C THR A 164 -9.39 -5.20 35.83
N THR A 165 -9.60 -6.29 35.10
CA THR A 165 -10.05 -7.57 35.70
C THR A 165 -9.01 -8.14 36.65
N ASN A 166 -7.72 -8.14 36.28
CA ASN A 166 -6.64 -8.62 37.14
C ASN A 166 -6.46 -7.73 38.38
N ARG A 167 -6.57 -6.40 38.22
CA ARG A 167 -6.59 -5.44 39.33
C ARG A 167 -7.69 -5.81 40.33
N ARG A 168 -8.92 -6.05 39.86
CA ARG A 168 -10.05 -6.45 40.71
C ARG A 168 -9.75 -7.74 41.48
N LYS A 169 -9.20 -8.76 40.82
CA LYS A 169 -8.84 -10.03 41.47
C LYS A 169 -7.81 -9.83 42.60
N ILE A 170 -6.84 -8.95 42.40
CA ILE A 170 -5.83 -8.64 43.42
C ILE A 170 -6.47 -7.91 44.60
N GLU A 171 -7.36 -6.95 44.33
CA GLU A 171 -8.10 -6.25 45.39
C GLU A 171 -8.98 -7.23 46.19
N ASP A 172 -9.65 -8.18 45.54
CA ASP A 172 -10.44 -9.21 46.21
C ASP A 172 -9.58 -10.13 47.10
N ILE A 173 -8.34 -10.44 46.69
CA ILE A 173 -7.37 -11.18 47.51
C ILE A 173 -6.98 -10.34 48.74
N PHE A 174 -6.70 -9.05 48.55
CA PHE A 174 -6.39 -8.16 49.66
C PHE A 174 -7.55 -8.08 50.67
N GLN A 175 -8.78 -7.88 50.20
CA GLN A 175 -9.96 -7.80 51.07
C GLN A 175 -10.19 -9.08 51.88
N ARG A 176 -9.79 -10.24 51.35
CA ARG A 176 -9.84 -11.52 52.06
C ARG A 176 -8.72 -11.67 53.09
N ASP A 177 -7.51 -11.30 52.72
CA ASP A 177 -6.29 -11.70 53.43
C ASP A 177 -5.78 -10.64 54.41
N HIS A 178 -6.24 -9.38 54.32
CA HIS A 178 -5.78 -8.27 55.19
C HIS A 178 -6.09 -8.45 56.69
N LYS A 179 -7.06 -9.32 57.01
CA LYS A 179 -7.47 -9.71 58.38
C LYS A 179 -7.03 -11.13 58.74
N SER A 180 -6.18 -11.76 57.93
CA SER A 180 -5.67 -13.09 58.26
C SER A 180 -4.86 -13.05 59.56
N ASP A 181 -5.04 -14.06 60.39
CA ASP A 181 -4.22 -14.27 61.60
C ASP A 181 -2.79 -14.69 61.24
N ASP A 182 -2.57 -15.18 60.02
CA ASP A 182 -1.23 -15.46 59.49
C ASP A 182 -0.53 -14.17 59.04
N ILE A 183 0.55 -13.82 59.75
CA ILE A 183 1.39 -12.65 59.53
C ILE A 183 1.98 -12.64 58.11
N LEU A 184 2.36 -13.79 57.55
CA LEU A 184 2.95 -13.87 56.21
C LEU A 184 1.91 -13.57 55.14
N VAL A 185 0.71 -14.12 55.28
CA VAL A 185 -0.43 -13.87 54.37
C VAL A 185 -0.83 -12.39 54.41
N ARG A 186 -0.93 -11.83 55.62
CA ARG A 186 -1.24 -10.41 55.83
C ARG A 186 -0.17 -9.49 55.26
N GLY A 187 1.10 -9.80 55.47
CA GLY A 187 2.23 -9.05 54.92
C GLY A 187 2.25 -9.07 53.39
N LYS A 188 1.99 -10.23 52.77
CA LYS A 188 1.90 -10.36 51.32
C LYS A 188 0.77 -9.51 50.73
N ALA A 189 -0.41 -9.53 51.35
CA ALA A 189 -1.54 -8.71 50.93
C ALA A 189 -1.18 -7.20 50.97
N PHE A 190 -0.51 -6.75 52.03
CA PHE A 190 -0.10 -5.36 52.18
C PHE A 190 0.89 -4.92 51.08
N ILE A 191 1.90 -5.75 50.78
CA ILE A 191 2.87 -5.48 49.70
C ILE A 191 2.15 -5.36 48.35
N MET A 192 1.22 -6.28 48.06
CA MET A 192 0.43 -6.24 46.82
C MET A 192 -0.39 -4.95 46.71
N GLN A 193 -1.01 -4.49 47.81
CA GLN A 193 -1.77 -3.24 47.81
C GLN A 193 -0.88 -2.00 47.65
N SER A 194 0.30 -1.97 48.28
CA SER A 194 1.25 -0.86 48.09
C SER A 194 1.73 -0.76 46.65
N GLU A 195 1.96 -1.90 46.00
CA GLU A 195 2.42 -1.92 44.61
C GLU A 195 1.31 -1.50 43.65
N LEU A 196 0.06 -1.92 43.89
CA LEU A 196 -1.09 -1.42 43.12
C LEU A 196 -1.23 0.11 43.21
N LYS A 197 -1.08 0.69 44.41
CA LYS A 197 -1.13 2.15 44.60
C LYS A 197 0.00 2.86 43.88
N ARG A 198 1.22 2.28 43.89
CA ARG A 198 2.37 2.82 43.16
C ARG A 198 2.12 2.83 41.66
N LEU A 199 1.57 1.74 41.11
CA LEU A 199 1.23 1.64 39.69
C LEU A 199 0.09 2.59 39.30
N ASP A 200 -0.90 2.80 40.16
CA ASP A 200 -1.99 3.76 39.93
C ASP A 200 -1.46 5.20 39.87
N GLY A 201 -0.50 5.55 40.73
CA GLY A 201 0.20 6.84 40.66
C GLY A 201 0.91 7.04 39.32
N LEU A 202 1.70 6.05 38.89
CA LEU A 202 2.40 6.11 37.61
C LEU A 202 1.45 6.22 36.41
N LEU A 203 0.30 5.54 36.44
CA LEU A 203 -0.69 5.62 35.37
C LEU A 203 -1.31 7.01 35.28
N ASN A 204 -1.69 7.60 36.41
CA ASN A 204 -2.26 8.94 36.46
C ASN A 204 -1.26 10.01 36.01
N ASP A 205 0.03 9.83 36.32
CA ASP A 205 1.09 10.73 35.86
C ASP A 205 1.28 10.66 34.33
N CYS A 206 1.09 9.48 33.72
CA CYS A 206 1.10 9.32 32.26
C CYS A 206 -0.11 9.97 31.58
N ASP A 207 -1.30 9.90 32.19
CA ASP A 207 -2.52 10.51 31.63
C ASP A 207 -2.53 12.03 31.79
N ALA A 208 -1.90 12.57 32.83
CA ALA A 208 -1.81 14.02 33.06
C ALA A 208 -0.93 14.74 32.03
N GLY A 209 0.05 14.05 31.44
CA GLY A 209 0.93 14.60 30.40
C GLY A 209 0.29 14.74 29.01
N ASN A 210 -0.90 14.20 28.79
CA ASN A 210 -1.59 14.23 27.50
C ASN A 210 -2.68 15.31 27.38
N ASN A 211 -2.91 16.13 28.42
CA ASN A 211 -3.99 17.14 28.43
C ASN A 211 -3.52 18.57 28.07
N GLU A 212 -2.28 18.76 27.62
CA GLU A 212 -1.72 20.11 27.34
C GLU A 212 -1.49 20.45 25.86
N ASP A 213 -1.91 19.65 24.87
CA ASP A 213 -1.60 19.99 23.46
C ASP A 213 -2.67 19.57 22.42
N ASP A 214 -3.95 19.75 22.76
CA ASP A 214 -5.07 19.73 21.80
C ASP A 214 -5.66 21.16 21.67
N SER A 215 -4.82 22.16 21.43
CA SER A 215 -5.30 23.44 20.90
C SER A 215 -5.31 23.38 19.38
N ASP A 216 -6.53 23.35 18.85
CA ASP A 216 -6.92 23.54 17.46
C ASP A 216 -5.98 24.48 16.69
N ASP A 217 -5.32 23.96 15.65
CA ASP A 217 -4.74 24.77 14.58
C ASP A 217 -5.63 24.60 13.34
N GLU A 218 -6.85 25.16 13.44
CA GLU A 218 -7.71 25.44 12.31
C GLU A 218 -7.38 26.84 11.75
N ASN A 219 -6.80 26.84 10.54
CA ASN A 219 -6.62 27.93 9.59
C ASN A 219 -5.38 28.83 9.78
N ASP A 220 -4.53 28.86 8.75
CA ASP A 220 -4.39 30.07 7.95
C ASP A 220 -4.05 29.71 6.49
N ASP A 221 -5.00 30.03 5.61
CA ASP A 221 -4.78 30.26 4.20
C ASP A 221 -3.89 31.50 4.06
N ASP A 222 -2.68 31.36 3.52
CA ASP A 222 -1.97 32.50 2.92
C ASP A 222 -1.56 32.13 1.48
N ASP A 223 -2.45 32.53 0.58
CA ASP A 223 -2.21 32.83 -0.82
C ASP A 223 -1.06 33.86 -0.92
N GLU A 224 0.09 33.45 -1.42
CA GLU A 224 1.02 34.36 -2.11
C GLU A 224 1.38 33.76 -3.48
N ASN A 225 0.46 33.95 -4.43
CA ASN A 225 0.87 34.15 -5.81
C ASN A 225 1.26 35.63 -5.95
N ASP A 226 2.51 35.90 -6.25
CA ASP A 226 2.88 37.03 -7.10
C ASP A 226 3.88 36.49 -8.13
N ASP A 227 3.34 36.16 -9.30
CA ASP A 227 4.07 36.18 -10.55
C ASP A 227 4.65 37.59 -10.74
N GLU A 228 5.89 37.69 -11.23
CA GLU A 228 6.14 38.19 -12.59
C GLU A 228 7.59 38.70 -12.80
N ASN A 229 8.10 38.26 -13.95
CA ASN A 229 9.08 38.84 -14.86
C ASN A 229 10.57 38.57 -14.58
N ASP A 230 11.22 37.69 -15.34
CA ASP A 230 11.52 37.69 -16.80
C ASP A 230 12.71 38.59 -17.19
N ASP A 231 13.50 38.00 -18.09
CA ASP A 231 14.42 38.60 -19.06
C ASP A 231 15.77 39.07 -18.50
N ASP A 232 16.90 38.42 -18.81
CA ASP A 232 17.61 38.30 -20.11
C ASP A 232 19.01 38.88 -19.78
N ASP A 233 20.16 38.52 -20.34
CA ASP A 233 20.53 37.72 -21.49
C ASP A 233 22.07 37.57 -21.44
N ASP A 234 22.57 36.78 -22.39
CA ASP A 234 23.90 36.80 -23.00
C ASP A 234 25.08 36.14 -22.24
N ASP A 235 25.55 34.94 -22.62
CA ASP A 235 26.06 34.44 -23.92
C ASP A 235 27.57 34.67 -24.07
N ASP A 236 28.26 33.61 -24.53
CA ASP A 236 29.57 33.58 -25.20
C ASP A 236 30.18 32.16 -25.11
N GLU A 237 29.69 31.31 -26.00
CA GLU A 237 30.47 30.52 -26.98
C GLU A 237 31.99 30.33 -26.75
N ALA A 238 32.42 29.06 -26.75
CA ALA A 238 33.70 28.65 -27.33
C ALA A 238 33.69 27.16 -27.71
N ASP A 239 33.19 26.94 -28.91
CA ASP A 239 33.35 25.79 -29.78
C ASP A 239 34.84 25.46 -30.04
N ILE A 240 35.32 24.24 -29.76
CA ILE A 240 36.44 23.62 -30.50
C ILE A 240 36.20 22.11 -30.65
N ASN A 241 35.74 21.78 -31.85
CA ASN A 241 35.76 20.48 -32.49
C ASN A 241 37.21 20.17 -32.96
N GLU A 242 37.73 18.95 -32.73
CA GLU A 242 38.61 18.34 -33.74
C GLU A 242 38.65 16.80 -33.67
N ASN A 243 38.07 16.24 -34.73
CA ASN A 243 38.12 14.90 -35.25
C ASN A 243 39.59 14.42 -35.46
N ILE A 244 39.97 13.24 -34.96
CA ILE A 244 41.03 12.42 -35.59
C ILE A 244 40.60 10.95 -35.61
N VAL A 245 40.16 10.54 -36.80
CA VAL A 245 40.24 9.16 -37.30
C VAL A 245 41.67 8.94 -37.80
N HIS A 246 42.32 7.85 -37.43
CA HIS A 246 43.21 7.14 -38.36
C HIS A 246 43.54 5.70 -37.95
N VAL A 247 43.17 4.80 -38.89
CA VAL A 247 43.67 3.45 -39.23
C VAL A 247 43.37 2.31 -38.27
#